data_AF-T1QG18-F1
#
_entry.id   AF-T1QG18-F1
#
_cell.length_a   1.000
_cell.length_b   1.000
_cell.length_c   1.000
_cell.angle_alpha   90.00
_cell.angle_beta   90.00
_cell.angle_gamma   90.00
#
_symmetry.space_group_name_H-M   'P 1'
#
loop_
_entity.id
_entity.type
_entity.pdbx_description
1 polymer ?
#
loop_
_entity_poly.entity_id
_entity_poly.type
_entity_poly.pdbx_seq_one_letter_code
_entity_poly.pdbx_strand_id
1 'polypeptide(L)' 'VNACVDVVLSGVKLLRALGLSPGNGRDHSELRSRNDLEEAFVHFMGKGAAAERFFSDKETFHDIAQIASEFPEAQ' A
#
# COMPACT_ATOMS: atom_id res chain seq x y z
N VAL A 1 -20.72 -13.70 8.27
CA VAL A 1 -19.39 -13.94 8.90
C VAL A 1 -18.43 -12.93 8.29
N ASN A 2 -17.75 -12.14 9.13
CA ASN A 2 -16.71 -11.19 8.74
C ASN A 2 -15.36 -11.75 9.18
N ALA A 3 -14.46 -11.99 8.24
CA ALA A 3 -13.11 -12.46 8.49
C ALA A 3 -12.18 -11.89 7.42
N CYS A 4 -10.95 -11.53 7.80
CA CYS A 4 -9.89 -11.09 6.91
C CYS A 4 -8.56 -11.72 7.33
N VAL A 5 -7.55 -11.55 6.49
CA VAL A 5 -6.16 -11.88 6.80
C VAL A 5 -5.39 -10.56 6.74
N ASP A 6 -4.73 -10.23 7.84
CA ASP A 6 -3.86 -9.07 7.91
C ASP A 6 -2.47 -9.48 7.45
N VAL A 7 -1.85 -8.66 6.60
CA VAL A 7 -0.48 -8.87 6.13
C VAL A 7 0.34 -7.68 6.61
N VAL A 8 1.23 -7.91 7.56
CA VAL A 8 2.08 -6.84 8.12
C VAL A 8 3.46 -6.90 7.47
N LEU A 9 3.87 -5.80 6.83
CA LEU A 9 5.18 -5.69 6.18
C LEU A 9 5.71 -4.26 6.12
N SER A 10 6.96 -4.10 5.69
CA SER A 10 7.54 -2.78 5.42
C SER A 10 6.92 -2.17 4.15
N GLY A 11 6.18 -1.06 4.30
CA GLY A 11 5.60 -0.34 3.15
C GLY A 11 6.65 0.15 2.15
N VAL A 12 7.84 0.55 2.59
CA VAL A 12 8.95 0.93 1.69
C VAL A 12 9.40 -0.26 0.84
N LYS A 13 9.54 -1.45 1.44
CA LYS A 13 9.93 -2.66 0.69
C LYS A 13 8.83 -3.08 -0.30
N LEU A 14 7.56 -2.96 0.08
CA LEU A 14 6.42 -3.21 -0.81
C LEU A 14 6.46 -2.32 -2.04
N LEU A 15 6.57 -1.00 -1.87
CA LEU A 15 6.60 -0.06 -2.99
C LEU A 15 7.75 -0.37 -3.96
N ARG A 16 8.93 -0.72 -3.45
CA ARG A 16 10.05 -1.15 -4.30
C ARG A 16 9.76 -2.43 -5.08
N ALA A 17 9.14 -3.42 -4.44
CA ALA A 17 8.76 -4.67 -5.11
C ALA A 17 7.69 -4.47 -6.19
N LEU A 18 6.84 -3.45 -6.03
CA LEU A 18 5.90 -3.00 -7.06
C LEU A 18 6.57 -2.20 -8.19
N GLY A 19 7.90 -2.01 -8.16
CA GLY A 19 8.64 -1.23 -9.14
C GLY A 19 8.44 0.28 -9.01
N LEU A 20 7.91 0.76 -7.88
CA LEU A 20 7.65 2.17 -7.64
C LEU A 20 8.86 2.84 -7.01
N SER A 21 9.18 4.02 -7.52
CA SER A 21 10.20 4.91 -6.94
C SER A 21 9.51 5.99 -6.11
N PRO A 22 10.10 6.41 -4.98
CA PRO A 22 9.52 7.45 -4.15
C PRO A 22 9.42 8.76 -4.93
N GLY A 23 8.19 9.23 -5.12
CA GLY A 23 7.81 10.51 -5.70
C GLY A 23 7.45 11.53 -4.63
N ASN A 24 6.57 12.47 -5.00
CA ASN A 24 6.09 13.50 -4.08
C ASN A 24 4.87 12.98 -3.31
N GLY A 25 4.94 13.03 -1.98
CA GLY A 25 3.82 12.61 -1.12
C GLY A 25 2.60 13.51 -1.25
N ARG A 26 1.44 12.90 -1.52
CA ARG A 26 0.13 13.56 -1.61
C ARG A 26 -0.94 12.67 -0.97
N ASP A 27 -1.81 13.26 -0.17
CA ASP A 27 -2.96 12.53 0.37
C ASP A 27 -4.04 12.32 -0.70
N HIS A 28 -4.69 11.17 -0.62
CA HIS A 28 -5.82 10.76 -1.44
C HIS A 28 -6.89 10.18 -0.52
N SER A 29 -8.15 10.58 -0.69
CA SER A 29 -9.26 10.03 0.11
C SER A 29 -9.57 8.57 -0.21
N GLU A 30 -9.25 8.14 -1.43
CA GLU A 30 -9.45 6.79 -1.98
C GLU A 30 -8.28 6.50 -2.93
N LEU A 31 -7.76 5.28 -2.91
CA LEU A 31 -6.64 4.86 -3.76
C LEU A 31 -7.18 4.15 -4.99
N ARG A 32 -6.89 4.66 -6.18
CA ARG A 32 -7.37 4.09 -7.44
C ARG A 32 -6.26 3.45 -8.26
N SER A 33 -5.01 3.61 -7.85
CA SER A 33 -3.84 3.20 -8.60
C SER A 33 -2.65 2.90 -7.68
N ARG A 34 -1.62 2.26 -8.24
CA ARG A 34 -0.30 2.08 -7.59
C ARG A 34 0.37 3.40 -7.25
N ASN A 35 0.17 4.44 -8.07
CA ASN A 35 0.68 5.78 -7.80
C ASN A 35 -0.03 6.42 -6.61
N ASP A 36 -1.36 6.31 -6.53
CA ASP A 36 -2.11 6.86 -5.39
C ASP A 36 -1.63 6.25 -4.07
N LEU A 37 -1.38 4.93 -4.07
CA LEU A 37 -0.80 4.21 -2.92
C LEU A 37 0.58 4.74 -2.54
N GLU A 38 1.47 4.93 -3.51
CA GLU A 38 2.80 5.48 -3.30
C GLU A 38 2.74 6.91 -2.74
N GLU A 39 1.99 7.79 -3.38
CA GLU A 39 1.82 9.19 -2.98
C GLU A 39 1.24 9.30 -1.57
N ALA A 40 0.19 8.54 -1.25
CA ALA A 40 -0.45 8.54 0.05
C ALA A 40 0.47 7.95 1.13
N PHE A 41 1.16 6.86 0.84
CA PHE A 41 2.12 6.27 1.77
C PHE A 41 3.24 7.25 2.11
N VAL A 42 3.86 7.90 1.11
CA VAL A 42 4.92 8.89 1.33
C VAL A 42 4.41 10.08 2.14
N HIS A 43 3.17 10.53 1.88
CA HIS A 43 2.56 11.63 2.64
C HIS A 43 2.46 11.35 4.14
N PHE A 44 1.97 10.18 4.53
CA PHE A 44 1.78 9.80 5.94
C PHE A 44 3.08 9.35 6.59
N MET A 45 3.96 8.67 5.84
CA MET A 45 5.28 8.28 6.33
C MET A 45 6.11 9.51 6.71
N GLY A 46 6.11 10.57 5.89
CA GLY A 46 6.82 11.81 6.18
C GLY A 46 6.34 12.53 7.45
N LYS A 47 5.11 12.24 7.89
CA LYS A 47 4.51 12.78 9.12
C LYS A 47 4.65 11.85 10.33
N GLY A 48 5.06 10.59 10.13
CA GLY A 48 4.98 9.55 11.16
C GLY A 48 3.54 9.31 11.64
N ALA A 49 2.54 9.53 10.79
CA ALA A 49 1.14 9.49 11.13
C ALA A 49 0.45 8.23 10.61
N ALA A 50 -0.52 7.73 11.36
CA ALA A 50 -1.37 6.63 10.91
C ALA A 50 -2.40 7.11 9.87
N ALA A 51 -2.74 6.22 8.94
CA ALA A 51 -3.82 6.41 7.97
C ALA A 51 -4.35 5.05 7.51
N GLU A 52 -5.61 5.04 7.11
CA GLU A 52 -6.28 3.91 6.45
C GLU A 52 -7.01 4.43 5.22
N ARG A 53 -6.98 3.68 4.11
CA ARG A 53 -7.60 4.06 2.84
C ARG A 53 -8.24 2.86 2.18
N PHE A 54 -9.35 3.11 1.49
CA PHE A 54 -9.94 2.14 0.58
C PHE A 54 -9.19 2.16 -0.76
N PHE A 55 -8.88 0.97 -1.28
CA PHE A 55 -8.32 0.80 -2.62
C PHE A 55 -9.40 0.30 -3.57
N SER A 56 -9.78 1.11 -4.56
CA SER A 56 -11.01 0.92 -5.33
C SER A 56 -10.85 0.02 -6.56
N ASP A 57 -9.65 -0.05 -7.13
CA ASP A 57 -9.39 -0.92 -8.27
C ASP A 57 -9.11 -2.36 -7.81
N LYS A 58 -10.10 -3.25 -8.04
CA LYS A 58 -10.11 -4.63 -7.54
C LYS A 58 -8.93 -5.46 -8.02
N GLU A 59 -8.61 -5.40 -9.31
CA GLU A 59 -7.58 -6.25 -9.90
C GLU A 59 -6.18 -5.77 -9.48
N THR A 60 -5.96 -4.46 -9.48
CA THR A 60 -4.72 -3.88 -8.97
C THR A 60 -4.54 -4.17 -7.48
N PHE A 61 -5.60 -4.10 -6.68
CA PHE A 61 -5.54 -4.45 -5.26
C PHE A 61 -5.22 -5.94 -5.06
N HIS A 62 -5.83 -6.83 -5.84
CA HIS A 62 -5.53 -8.27 -5.80
C HIS A 62 -4.05 -8.54 -6.08
N ASP A 63 -3.49 -7.94 -7.14
CA ASP A 63 -2.06 -8.09 -7.47
C ASP A 63 -1.14 -7.59 -6.35
N ILE A 64 -1.46 -6.42 -5.76
CA ILE A 64 -0.69 -5.85 -4.66
C ILE A 64 -0.76 -6.76 -3.42
N ALA A 65 -1.95 -7.24 -3.07
CA ALA A 65 -2.16 -8.11 -1.93
C ALA A 65 -1.45 -9.46 -2.09
N GLN A 66 -1.46 -10.02 -3.31
CA GLN A 66 -0.72 -11.24 -3.60
C GLN A 66 0.79 -11.04 -3.39
N ILE A 67 1.37 -10.00 -4.00
CA ILE A 67 2.80 -9.67 -3.83
C ILE A 67 3.13 -9.44 -2.35
N ALA A 68 2.27 -8.73 -1.62
CA ALA A 68 2.45 -8.48 -0.19
C ALA A 68 2.39 -9.77 0.64
N SER A 69 1.51 -10.71 0.32
CA SER A 69 1.37 -11.98 1.05
C SER A 69 2.51 -12.96 0.80
N GLU A 70 3.15 -12.88 -0.36
CA GLU A 70 4.29 -13.70 -0.73
C GLU A 70 5.63 -13.11 -0.22
N PHE A 71 5.60 -11.96 0.45
CA PHE A 71 6.81 -11.31 0.95
C PHE A 71 7.46 -12.15 2.06
N PRO A 72 8.76 -12.46 1.98
CA PRO A 72 9.41 -13.34 2.97
C PRO A 72 9.37 -12.84 4.41
N GLU A 73 9.22 -11.53 4.60
CA GLU A 73 9.16 -10.87 5.92
C GLU A 73 7.72 -10.51 6.34
N ALA A 74 6.71 -10.86 5.53
CA ALA A 74 5.32 -10.62 5.88
C ALA A 74 4.92 -11.51 7.08
N GLN A 75 4.13 -10.95 7.99
CA GLN A 75 3.57 -11.63 9.16
C GLN A 75 2.05 -11.69 9.06
#